data_AF-A0A936U6E0-F1
#
_entry.id   AF-A0A936U6E0-F1
#
_cell.length_a   1.000
_cell.length_b   1.000
_cell.length_c   1.000
_cell.angle_alpha   90.00
_cell.angle_beta   90.00
_cell.angle_gamma   90.00
#
_symmetry.space_group_name_H-M   'P 1'
#
loop_
_entity.id
_entity.type
_entity.pdbx_description
1 polymer ?
#
loop_
_entity_poly.entity_id
_entity_poly.type
_entity_poly.pdbx_seq_one_letter_code
_entity_poly.pdbx_strand_id
1 'polypeptide(L)'
;MKTLADFLSEYERVQTNGYNWEVLDKTLFELCEQIPGHTDAKQIVAKVGLVNRAYRANLQMGTQDAEWKLAQHLKNSDIDEHLTKLRSLASFDESTAPVVLQAHHRLVELCKEVTGRWALSFASKYLSFHVPRVVPIFDSLSYNEGWNYAQGSVASPLPGAAAVDYRWHTASVLFLANHLRKQGIEPDVKLIDVVLYKQARGEG
;
A
#
# COMPACT_ATOMS: atom_id res chain seq x y z
N MET A 1 -19.88 -14.03 -10.01
CA MET A 1 -19.83 -12.80 -9.18
C MET A 1 -19.07 -13.19 -7.93
N LYS A 2 -17.95 -12.54 -7.62
CA LYS A 2 -17.15 -12.87 -6.43
C LYS A 2 -17.92 -12.44 -5.19
N THR A 3 -17.96 -13.28 -4.16
CA THR A 3 -18.73 -13.07 -2.93
C THR A 3 -17.82 -12.79 -1.74
N LEU A 4 -18.35 -12.19 -0.68
CA LEU A 4 -17.59 -12.01 0.57
C LEU A 4 -17.19 -13.35 1.21
N ALA A 5 -17.95 -14.43 0.96
CA ALA A 5 -17.57 -15.77 1.37
C ALA A 5 -16.33 -16.27 0.62
N ASP A 6 -16.22 -15.99 -0.69
CA ASP A 6 -15.01 -16.32 -1.47
C ASP A 6 -13.79 -15.55 -0.96
N PHE A 7 -13.98 -14.26 -0.60
CA PHE A 7 -12.93 -13.45 0.00
C PHE A 7 -12.45 -14.02 1.34
N LEU A 8 -13.39 -14.36 2.24
CA LEU A 8 -13.06 -14.90 3.56
C LEU A 8 -12.30 -16.23 3.45
N SER A 9 -12.79 -17.14 2.61
CA SER A 9 -12.14 -18.44 2.36
C SER A 9 -10.71 -18.26 1.84
N GLU A 10 -10.50 -17.35 0.90
CA GLU A 10 -9.17 -17.08 0.36
C GLU A 10 -8.26 -16.39 1.39
N TYR A 11 -8.80 -15.49 2.21
CA TYR A 11 -8.06 -14.84 3.30
C TYR A 11 -7.55 -15.87 4.31
N GLU A 12 -8.40 -16.77 4.79
CA GLU A 12 -8.02 -17.85 5.71
C GLU A 12 -6.98 -18.79 5.09
N ARG A 13 -7.12 -19.08 3.80
CA ARG A 13 -6.15 -19.89 3.05
C ARG A 13 -4.77 -19.23 3.01
N VAL A 14 -4.70 -17.95 2.66
CA VAL A 14 -3.45 -17.18 2.61
C VAL A 14 -2.85 -17.04 4.01
N GLN A 15 -3.68 -16.83 5.03
CA GLN A 15 -3.23 -16.75 6.42
C GLN A 15 -2.61 -18.07 6.91
N THR A 16 -3.17 -19.21 6.50
CA THR A 16 -2.69 -20.53 6.92
C THR A 16 -1.48 -21.02 6.11
N ASN A 17 -1.52 -20.83 4.79
CA ASN A 17 -0.55 -21.43 3.86
C ASN A 17 0.54 -20.46 3.38
N GLY A 18 0.43 -19.17 3.73
CA GLY A 18 1.28 -18.12 3.18
C GLY A 18 0.97 -17.82 1.72
N TYR A 19 1.93 -17.20 1.03
CA TYR A 19 1.79 -16.80 -0.37
C TYR A 19 3.14 -16.75 -1.11
N ASN A 20 3.11 -16.90 -2.43
CA ASN A 20 4.32 -17.11 -3.25
C ASN A 20 5.38 -15.99 -3.15
N TRP A 21 4.97 -14.78 -2.80
CA TRP A 21 5.83 -13.59 -2.73
C TRP A 21 6.33 -13.27 -1.32
N GLU A 22 6.00 -14.10 -0.33
CA GLU A 22 6.26 -13.85 1.09
C GLU A 22 7.74 -13.64 1.40
N VAL A 23 8.64 -14.45 0.82
CA VAL A 23 10.10 -14.32 1.06
C VAL A 23 10.65 -13.00 0.48
N LEU A 24 10.16 -12.58 -0.69
CA LEU A 24 10.56 -11.31 -1.30
C LEU A 24 10.05 -10.12 -0.48
N ASP A 25 8.78 -10.18 -0.07
CA ASP A 25 8.18 -9.16 0.79
C ASP A 25 8.95 -9.05 2.13
N LYS A 26 9.26 -10.19 2.76
CA LYS A 26 10.03 -10.24 4.00
C LYS A 26 11.39 -9.55 3.86
N THR A 27 12.10 -9.78 2.76
CA THR A 27 13.39 -9.11 2.48
C THR A 27 13.24 -7.58 2.46
N LEU A 28 12.15 -7.07 1.88
CA LEU A 28 11.85 -5.64 1.84
C LEU A 28 11.40 -5.08 3.19
N PHE A 29 10.61 -5.83 3.95
CA PHE A 29 10.23 -5.47 5.32
C PHE A 29 11.47 -5.36 6.21
N GLU A 30 12.34 -6.36 6.20
CA GLU A 30 13.59 -6.36 6.96
C GLU A 30 14.48 -5.18 6.59
N LEU A 31 14.58 -4.82 5.31
CA LEU A 31 15.31 -3.63 4.87
C LEU A 31 14.72 -2.34 5.45
N CYS A 32 13.39 -2.21 5.44
CA CYS A 32 12.71 -1.01 5.96
C CYS A 32 12.74 -0.96 7.49
N GLU A 33 12.81 -2.08 8.18
CA GLU A 33 12.99 -2.15 9.64
C GLU A 33 14.43 -1.82 10.05
N GLN A 34 15.42 -2.35 9.34
CA GLN A 34 16.84 -2.06 9.60
C GLN A 34 17.19 -0.61 9.25
N ILE A 35 16.51 -0.04 8.26
CA ILE A 35 16.75 1.33 7.80
C ILE A 35 15.43 2.12 7.70
N PRO A 36 14.84 2.48 8.85
CA PRO A 36 13.48 3.03 8.90
C PRO A 36 13.39 4.49 8.44
N GLY A 37 14.47 5.26 8.56
CA GLY A 37 14.50 6.68 8.22
C GLY A 37 15.02 7.01 6.83
N HIS A 38 15.07 8.31 6.52
CA HIS A 38 15.53 8.86 5.25
C HIS A 38 16.74 9.79 5.43
N THR A 39 17.77 9.37 6.17
CA THR A 39 18.96 10.23 6.43
C THR A 39 20.11 10.02 5.44
N ASP A 40 20.19 8.86 4.77
CA ASP A 40 21.21 8.53 3.75
C ASP A 40 20.59 8.17 2.40
N ALA A 41 20.87 8.97 1.36
CA ALA A 41 20.39 8.77 0.00
C ALA A 41 20.77 7.39 -0.58
N LYS A 42 21.94 6.82 -0.21
CA LYS A 42 22.35 5.48 -0.67
C LYS A 42 21.44 4.38 -0.13
N GLN A 43 20.99 4.52 1.11
CA GLN A 43 20.06 3.57 1.70
C GLN A 43 18.64 3.79 1.18
N ILE A 44 18.24 5.05 0.97
CA ILE A 44 16.92 5.37 0.41
C ILE A 44 16.80 4.86 -1.02
N VAL A 45 17.83 5.03 -1.87
CA VAL A 45 17.77 4.53 -3.26
C VAL A 45 17.68 3.01 -3.33
N ALA A 46 18.22 2.28 -2.34
CA ALA A 46 18.03 0.84 -2.25
C ALA A 46 16.55 0.49 -2.01
N LYS A 47 15.89 1.14 -1.04
CA LYS A 47 14.44 0.99 -0.78
C LYS A 47 13.61 1.36 -2.01
N VAL A 48 13.83 2.55 -2.57
CA VAL A 48 13.08 3.06 -3.74
C VAL A 48 13.28 2.13 -4.94
N GLY A 49 14.52 1.73 -5.22
CA GLY A 49 14.88 0.86 -6.34
C GLY A 49 14.26 -0.52 -6.26
N LEU A 50 14.32 -1.17 -5.10
CA LEU A 50 13.74 -2.50 -4.91
C LEU A 50 12.22 -2.44 -5.06
N VAL A 51 11.53 -1.51 -4.38
CA VAL A 51 10.08 -1.35 -4.51
C VAL A 51 9.68 -1.06 -5.96
N ASN A 52 10.36 -0.11 -6.62
CA ASN A 52 10.02 0.28 -7.98
C ASN A 52 10.20 -0.87 -8.99
N ARG A 53 11.32 -1.60 -8.90
CA ARG A 53 11.69 -2.62 -9.89
C ARG A 53 11.04 -3.98 -9.61
N ALA A 54 10.99 -4.41 -8.35
CA ALA A 54 10.39 -5.69 -8.00
C ALA A 54 8.86 -5.68 -8.16
N TYR A 55 8.20 -4.56 -7.85
CA TYR A 55 6.72 -4.44 -7.86
C TYR A 55 6.19 -3.62 -9.02
N ARG A 56 7.02 -3.37 -10.04
CA ARG A 56 6.68 -2.67 -11.29
C ARG A 56 5.88 -1.39 -11.02
N ALA A 57 6.36 -0.58 -10.09
CA ALA A 57 5.62 0.57 -9.58
C ALA A 57 5.68 1.79 -10.52
N ASN A 58 6.39 1.67 -11.65
CA ASN A 58 6.41 2.60 -12.79
C ASN A 58 6.87 4.04 -12.46
N LEU A 59 7.78 4.19 -11.49
CA LEU A 59 8.32 5.51 -11.10
C LEU A 59 9.11 6.19 -12.23
N GLN A 60 9.76 5.42 -13.11
CA GLN A 60 10.78 5.90 -14.07
C GLN A 60 10.27 6.48 -15.39
N MET A 61 8.96 6.50 -15.67
CA MET A 61 8.48 6.84 -17.02
C MET A 61 8.84 8.28 -17.43
N GLY A 62 9.93 8.45 -18.18
CA GLY A 62 10.40 9.73 -18.71
C GLY A 62 11.41 10.52 -17.85
N THR A 63 11.96 9.94 -16.78
CA THR A 63 13.01 10.60 -15.97
C THR A 63 14.21 9.67 -15.76
N GLN A 64 15.37 10.04 -16.30
CA GLN A 64 16.62 9.34 -16.03
C GLN A 64 16.99 9.45 -14.55
N ASP A 65 17.44 8.34 -13.96
CA ASP A 65 17.85 8.21 -12.56
C ASP A 65 16.77 8.63 -11.55
N ALA A 66 15.50 8.40 -11.88
CA ALA A 66 14.36 8.77 -11.05
C ALA A 66 14.49 8.26 -9.59
N GLU A 67 15.01 7.05 -9.37
CA GLU A 67 15.18 6.53 -8.01
C GLU A 67 16.23 7.29 -7.21
N TRP A 68 17.36 7.65 -7.84
CA TRP A 68 18.41 8.40 -7.15
C TRP A 68 17.94 9.82 -6.84
N LYS A 69 17.29 10.48 -7.80
CA LYS A 69 16.71 11.82 -7.59
C LYS A 69 15.64 11.80 -6.49
N LEU A 70 14.76 10.80 -6.51
CA LEU A 70 13.76 10.66 -5.46
C LEU A 70 14.42 10.38 -4.11
N ALA A 71 15.47 9.57 -4.06
CA ALA A 71 16.20 9.31 -2.83
C ALA A 71 16.83 10.59 -2.24
N GLN A 72 17.44 11.43 -3.07
CA GLN A 72 17.95 12.73 -2.65
C GLN A 72 16.84 13.67 -2.18
N HIS A 73 15.69 13.63 -2.85
CA HIS A 73 14.54 14.46 -2.51
C HIS A 73 13.90 14.05 -1.18
N LEU A 74 13.64 12.75 -0.99
CA LEU A 74 13.09 12.19 0.24
C LEU A 74 13.99 12.49 1.45
N LYS A 75 15.31 12.46 1.26
CA LYS A 75 16.28 12.79 2.32
C LYS A 75 16.08 14.19 2.92
N ASN A 76 15.64 15.14 2.11
CA ASN A 76 15.44 16.53 2.52
C ASN A 76 13.97 16.88 2.76
N SER A 77 13.09 15.87 2.85
CA SER A 77 11.65 16.03 3.00
C SER A 77 11.19 15.72 4.43
N ASP A 78 9.91 15.97 4.67
CA ASP A 78 9.15 15.67 5.90
C ASP A 78 8.54 14.25 5.91
N ILE A 79 8.89 13.37 4.96
CA ILE A 79 8.26 12.04 4.84
C ILE A 79 8.40 11.18 6.11
N ASP A 80 9.50 11.34 6.87
CA ASP A 80 9.72 10.61 8.12
C ASP A 80 8.72 11.01 9.22
N GLU A 81 8.18 12.23 9.20
CA GLU A 81 7.11 12.65 10.11
C GLU A 81 5.81 11.90 9.83
N HIS A 82 5.50 11.72 8.54
CA HIS A 82 4.34 10.94 8.10
C HIS A 82 4.52 9.45 8.43
N LEU A 83 5.72 8.88 8.21
CA LEU A 83 6.02 7.50 8.57
C LEU A 83 5.96 7.25 10.08
N THR A 84 6.41 8.21 10.89
CA THR A 84 6.31 8.14 12.35
C THR A 84 4.85 8.07 12.80
N LYS A 85 3.98 8.92 12.23
CA LYS A 85 2.54 8.86 12.49
C LYS A 85 1.95 7.52 12.09
N LEU A 86 2.29 7.00 10.90
CA LEU A 86 1.81 5.69 10.45
C LEU A 86 2.26 4.54 11.36
N ARG A 87 3.52 4.51 11.80
CA ARG A 87 4.06 3.47 12.70
C ARG A 87 3.40 3.49 14.08
N SER A 88 2.85 4.63 14.50
CA SER A 88 2.12 4.74 15.77
C SER A 88 0.71 4.14 15.74
N LEU A 89 0.20 3.79 14.56
CA LEU A 89 -1.15 3.24 14.39
C LEU A 89 -1.18 1.76 14.80
N ALA A 90 -2.17 1.40 15.62
CA ALA A 90 -2.33 0.03 16.08
C ALA A 90 -2.96 -0.89 15.02
N SER A 91 -3.88 -0.36 14.22
CA SER A 91 -4.72 -1.09 13.25
C SER A 91 -5.15 -0.17 12.11
N PHE A 92 -5.68 -0.77 11.03
CA PHE A 92 -6.33 -0.02 9.95
C PHE A 92 -7.86 -0.01 10.11
N ASP A 93 -8.42 1.16 10.34
CA ASP A 93 -9.83 1.40 10.66
C ASP A 93 -10.25 2.82 10.22
N GLU A 94 -11.50 3.20 10.50
CA GLU A 94 -12.07 4.49 10.15
C GLU A 94 -11.27 5.67 10.73
N SER A 95 -10.72 5.52 11.93
CA SER A 95 -10.02 6.59 12.65
C SER A 95 -8.60 6.79 12.12
N THR A 96 -7.98 5.73 11.62
CA THR A 96 -6.59 5.71 11.13
C THR A 96 -6.48 5.94 9.63
N ALA A 97 -7.52 5.63 8.86
CA ALA A 97 -7.53 5.81 7.40
C ALA A 97 -7.17 7.24 6.94
N PRO A 98 -7.62 8.34 7.58
CA PRO A 98 -7.20 9.69 7.20
C PRO A 98 -5.68 9.91 7.26
N VAL A 99 -4.99 9.30 8.23
CA VAL A 99 -3.53 9.38 8.39
C VAL A 99 -2.83 8.67 7.24
N VAL A 100 -3.35 7.50 6.84
CA VAL A 100 -2.88 6.73 5.66
C VAL A 100 -3.03 7.55 4.38
N LEU A 101 -4.20 8.14 4.16
CA LEU A 101 -4.46 8.99 3.00
C LEU A 101 -3.54 10.22 2.96
N GLN A 102 -3.26 10.84 4.10
CA GLN A 102 -2.37 11.99 4.17
C GLN A 102 -0.92 11.61 3.85
N ALA A 103 -0.41 10.51 4.42
CA ALA A 103 0.94 10.04 4.14
C ALA A 103 1.11 9.60 2.68
N HIS A 104 0.11 8.91 2.12
CA HIS A 104 0.09 8.55 0.69
C HIS A 104 0.14 9.79 -0.19
N HIS A 105 -0.74 10.76 0.06
CA HIS A 105 -0.77 12.00 -0.70
C HIS A 105 0.58 12.72 -0.66
N ARG A 106 1.18 12.84 0.53
CA ARG A 106 2.47 13.51 0.68
C ARG A 106 3.57 12.84 -0.13
N LEU A 107 3.67 11.51 -0.07
CA LEU A 107 4.67 10.79 -0.87
C LEU A 107 4.41 10.94 -2.37
N VAL A 108 3.16 10.97 -2.80
CA VAL A 108 2.80 11.22 -4.19
C VAL A 108 3.26 12.62 -4.64
N GLU A 109 3.08 13.67 -3.83
CA GLU A 109 3.58 15.02 -4.13
C GLU A 109 5.10 15.02 -4.30
N LEU A 110 5.83 14.41 -3.37
CA LEU A 110 7.29 14.27 -3.44
C LEU A 110 7.73 13.52 -4.71
N CYS A 111 7.01 12.48 -5.10
CA CYS A 111 7.26 11.77 -6.36
C CYS A 111 7.00 12.67 -7.57
N LYS A 112 5.95 13.48 -7.55
CA LYS A 112 5.58 14.38 -8.64
C LYS A 112 6.61 15.50 -8.83
N GLU A 113 7.12 16.06 -7.74
CA GLU A 113 8.17 17.09 -7.79
C GLU A 113 9.44 16.59 -8.50
N VAL A 114 9.75 15.30 -8.38
CA VAL A 114 10.94 14.69 -9.01
C VAL A 114 10.67 14.17 -10.42
N THR A 115 9.53 13.51 -10.63
CA THR A 115 9.24 12.73 -11.85
C THR A 115 8.27 13.42 -12.80
N GLY A 116 7.61 14.49 -12.36
CA GLY A 116 6.48 15.12 -13.05
C GLY A 116 5.19 14.29 -13.02
N ARG A 117 5.15 13.16 -12.32
CA ARG A 117 4.02 12.21 -12.34
C ARG A 117 3.42 11.97 -10.97
N TRP A 118 2.10 11.80 -10.95
CA TRP A 118 1.34 11.34 -9.79
C TRP A 118 1.55 9.83 -9.59
N ALA A 119 2.64 9.43 -8.95
CA ALA A 119 3.05 8.03 -8.80
C ALA A 119 2.24 7.26 -7.72
N LEU A 120 0.92 7.19 -7.89
CA LEU A 120 -0.02 6.65 -6.89
C LEU A 120 0.32 5.23 -6.45
N SER A 121 0.63 4.34 -7.41
CA SER A 121 0.96 2.95 -7.12
C SER A 121 2.27 2.82 -6.37
N PHE A 122 3.32 3.51 -6.82
CA PHE A 122 4.60 3.55 -6.12
C PHE A 122 4.44 4.04 -4.68
N ALA A 123 3.72 5.14 -4.45
CA ALA A 123 3.56 5.68 -3.11
C ALA A 123 2.90 4.67 -2.15
N SER A 124 1.83 4.00 -2.60
CA SER A 124 1.16 2.98 -1.78
C SER A 124 2.06 1.78 -1.45
N LYS A 125 2.81 1.27 -2.44
CA LYS A 125 3.73 0.14 -2.28
C LYS A 125 4.90 0.50 -1.39
N TYR A 126 5.49 1.68 -1.60
CA TYR A 126 6.60 2.15 -0.79
C TYR A 126 6.20 2.24 0.69
N LEU A 127 5.05 2.87 0.97
CA LEU A 127 4.55 3.01 2.33
C LEU A 127 4.13 1.66 2.95
N SER A 128 3.57 0.73 2.17
CA SER A 128 3.21 -0.60 2.68
C SER A 128 4.41 -1.48 3.03
N PHE A 129 5.59 -1.26 2.45
CA PHE A 129 6.81 -1.91 2.94
C PHE A 129 7.36 -1.29 4.23
N HIS A 130 7.07 -0.01 4.49
CA HIS A 130 7.44 0.64 5.75
C HIS A 130 6.46 0.32 6.89
N VAL A 131 5.17 0.20 6.58
CA VAL A 131 4.10 0.00 7.57
C VAL A 131 3.01 -0.94 7.01
N PRO A 132 3.32 -2.24 6.81
CA PRO A 132 2.43 -3.19 6.12
C PRO A 132 1.09 -3.40 6.81
N ARG A 133 1.03 -3.18 8.12
CA ARG A 133 -0.17 -3.39 8.95
C ARG A 133 -1.30 -2.42 8.64
N VAL A 134 -1.02 -1.26 8.04
CA VAL A 134 -2.03 -0.19 7.91
C VAL A 134 -2.15 0.44 6.54
N VAL A 135 -1.23 0.18 5.61
CA VAL A 135 -1.22 0.87 4.30
C VAL A 135 -1.67 -0.08 3.20
N PRO A 136 -2.85 0.15 2.58
CA PRO A 136 -3.29 -0.63 1.43
C PRO A 136 -2.40 -0.40 0.21
N ILE A 137 -1.99 -1.49 -0.45
CA ILE A 137 -1.32 -1.45 -1.75
C ILE A 137 -2.33 -1.07 -2.84
N PHE A 138 -1.94 -0.16 -3.73
CA PHE A 138 -2.76 0.30 -4.83
C PHE A 138 -2.07 0.10 -6.18
N ASP A 139 -2.83 -0.47 -7.09
CA ASP A 139 -2.64 -0.53 -8.54
C ASP A 139 -3.98 -0.88 -9.19
N SER A 140 -4.00 -1.01 -10.51
CA SER A 140 -5.25 -1.32 -11.23
C SER A 140 -5.84 -2.68 -10.84
N LEU A 141 -5.03 -3.67 -10.46
CA LEU A 141 -5.51 -5.00 -10.09
C LEU A 141 -6.19 -4.96 -8.73
N SER A 142 -5.49 -4.46 -7.72
CA SER A 142 -6.00 -4.31 -6.36
C SER A 142 -7.23 -3.39 -6.31
N TYR A 143 -7.22 -2.28 -7.07
CA TYR A 143 -8.37 -1.37 -7.18
C TYR A 143 -9.61 -2.07 -7.73
N ASN A 144 -9.49 -2.72 -8.88
CA ASN A 144 -10.62 -3.37 -9.54
C ASN A 144 -11.18 -4.52 -8.70
N GLU A 145 -10.31 -5.34 -8.10
CA GLU A 145 -10.76 -6.46 -7.26
C GLU A 145 -11.36 -5.99 -5.95
N GLY A 146 -10.77 -4.99 -5.28
CA GLY A 146 -11.36 -4.39 -4.09
C GLY A 146 -12.75 -3.85 -4.39
N TRP A 147 -12.91 -3.18 -5.54
CA TRP A 147 -14.22 -2.70 -6.00
C TRP A 147 -15.21 -3.84 -6.27
N ASN A 148 -14.79 -4.95 -6.90
CA ASN A 148 -15.68 -6.09 -7.16
C ASN A 148 -16.31 -6.67 -5.88
N TYR A 149 -15.59 -6.67 -4.76
CA TYR A 149 -16.13 -7.12 -3.47
C TYR A 149 -16.94 -6.05 -2.75
N ALA A 150 -16.58 -4.78 -2.90
CA ALA A 150 -17.13 -3.67 -2.12
C ALA A 150 -18.29 -2.93 -2.82
N GLN A 151 -18.45 -3.11 -4.13
CA GLN A 151 -19.45 -2.43 -4.94
C GLN A 151 -20.86 -2.67 -4.37
N GLY A 152 -21.64 -1.60 -4.24
CA GLY A 152 -22.97 -1.62 -3.63
C GLY A 152 -22.96 -1.54 -2.09
N SER A 153 -21.81 -1.76 -1.44
CA SER A 153 -21.64 -1.56 0.01
C SER A 153 -20.89 -0.27 0.35
N VAL A 154 -19.94 0.14 -0.51
CA VAL A 154 -19.22 1.42 -0.37
C VAL A 154 -19.90 2.47 -1.26
N ALA A 155 -20.54 3.45 -0.62
CA ALA A 155 -21.34 4.47 -1.31
C ALA A 155 -20.53 5.68 -1.80
N SER A 156 -19.38 5.97 -1.18
CA SER A 156 -18.54 7.14 -1.48
C SER A 156 -17.07 6.85 -1.14
N PRO A 157 -16.11 7.56 -1.77
CA PRO A 157 -14.72 7.45 -1.37
C PRO A 157 -14.54 8.09 0.00
N LEU A 158 -13.52 7.64 0.75
CA LEU A 158 -13.15 8.30 2.00
C LEU A 158 -12.84 9.80 1.75
N PRO A 159 -13.18 10.70 2.69
CA PRO A 159 -12.72 12.09 2.62
C PRO A 159 -11.21 12.16 2.83
N GLY A 160 -10.52 13.12 2.22
CA GLY A 160 -9.09 13.32 2.44
C GLY A 160 -8.34 13.86 1.23
N ALA A 161 -7.04 14.10 1.42
CA ALA A 161 -6.15 14.75 0.45
C ALA A 161 -5.71 13.83 -0.71
N ALA A 162 -5.73 12.51 -0.53
CA ALA A 162 -5.29 11.57 -1.56
C ALA A 162 -6.16 11.63 -2.84
N ALA A 163 -5.59 11.15 -3.95
CA ALA A 163 -6.31 11.01 -5.21
C ALA A 163 -7.59 10.19 -5.02
N VAL A 164 -8.65 10.55 -5.75
CA VAL A 164 -9.99 9.96 -5.58
C VAL A 164 -9.99 8.43 -5.74
N ASP A 165 -9.20 7.90 -6.66
CA ASP A 165 -9.08 6.46 -6.90
C ASP A 165 -8.47 5.73 -5.68
N TYR A 166 -7.44 6.31 -5.06
CA TYR A 166 -6.85 5.74 -3.85
C TYR A 166 -7.82 5.82 -2.66
N ARG A 167 -8.64 6.89 -2.59
CA ARG A 167 -9.67 7.02 -1.55
C ARG A 167 -10.79 6.00 -1.71
N TRP A 168 -11.19 5.68 -2.94
CA TRP A 168 -12.10 4.57 -3.24
C TRP A 168 -11.47 3.22 -2.88
N HIS A 169 -10.23 2.98 -3.28
CA HIS A 169 -9.52 1.75 -2.95
C HIS A 169 -9.43 1.53 -1.44
N THR A 170 -9.01 2.56 -0.71
CA THR A 170 -8.86 2.54 0.75
C THR A 170 -10.22 2.28 1.42
N ALA A 171 -11.32 2.83 0.88
CA ALA A 171 -12.67 2.53 1.35
C ALA A 171 -13.04 1.04 1.15
N SER A 172 -12.73 0.47 -0.02
CA SER A 172 -12.95 -0.95 -0.31
C SER A 172 -12.16 -1.86 0.62
N VAL A 173 -10.88 -1.56 0.86
CA VAL A 173 -10.03 -2.34 1.78
C VAL A 173 -10.52 -2.21 3.24
N LEU A 174 -10.97 -1.03 3.65
CA LEU A 174 -11.57 -0.83 4.97
C LEU A 174 -12.87 -1.63 5.14
N PHE A 175 -13.71 -1.66 4.10
CA PHE A 175 -14.91 -2.50 4.08
C PHE A 175 -14.58 -3.99 4.27
N LEU A 176 -13.57 -4.50 3.56
CA LEU A 176 -13.10 -5.88 3.70
C LEU A 176 -12.51 -6.16 5.08
N ALA A 177 -11.72 -5.24 5.62
CA ALA A 177 -11.18 -5.35 6.98
C ALA A 177 -12.32 -5.42 8.02
N ASN A 178 -13.35 -4.60 7.88
CA ASN A 178 -14.52 -4.64 8.74
C ASN A 178 -15.37 -5.89 8.56
N HIS A 179 -15.41 -6.47 7.35
CA HIS A 179 -16.04 -7.76 7.13
C HIS A 179 -15.33 -8.86 7.93
N LEU A 180 -14.00 -8.90 7.93
CA LEU A 180 -13.20 -9.84 8.74
C LEU A 180 -13.45 -9.66 10.23
N ARG A 181 -13.45 -8.41 10.72
CA ARG A 181 -13.75 -8.10 12.14
C ARG A 181 -15.11 -8.62 12.57
N LYS A 182 -16.13 -8.53 11.71
CA LYS A 182 -17.47 -9.08 11.99
C LYS A 182 -17.48 -10.61 12.13
N GLN A 183 -16.49 -11.30 11.57
CA GLN A 183 -16.27 -12.74 11.75
C GLN A 183 -15.39 -13.06 12.97
N GLY A 184 -14.96 -12.05 13.73
CA GLY A 184 -14.02 -12.22 14.85
C GLY A 184 -12.56 -12.38 14.44
N ILE A 185 -12.21 -12.00 13.20
CA ILE A 185 -10.84 -12.07 12.67
C ILE A 185 -10.21 -10.67 12.73
N GLU A 186 -9.04 -10.56 13.36
CA GLU A 186 -8.25 -9.33 13.30
C GLU A 186 -7.62 -9.18 11.91
N PRO A 187 -7.91 -8.11 11.17
CA PRO A 187 -7.47 -7.98 9.79
C PRO A 187 -5.99 -7.59 9.70
N ASP A 188 -5.28 -8.28 8.80
CA ASP A 188 -3.97 -7.90 8.31
C ASP A 188 -4.12 -7.33 6.90
N VAL A 189 -3.86 -6.02 6.75
CA VAL A 189 -3.98 -5.30 5.48
C VAL A 189 -3.12 -5.93 4.39
N LYS A 190 -1.95 -6.46 4.73
CA LYS A 190 -1.08 -7.12 3.77
C LYS A 190 -1.72 -8.39 3.21
N LEU A 191 -2.39 -9.18 4.05
CA LEU A 191 -3.09 -10.38 3.60
C LEU A 191 -4.31 -10.02 2.74
N ILE A 192 -5.02 -8.92 3.06
CA ILE A 192 -6.07 -8.39 2.18
C ILE A 192 -5.50 -8.07 0.80
N ASP A 193 -4.37 -7.35 0.72
CA ASP A 193 -3.72 -7.02 -0.56
C ASP A 193 -3.31 -8.27 -1.35
N VAL A 194 -2.83 -9.32 -0.66
CA VAL A 194 -2.49 -10.60 -1.29
C VAL A 194 -3.72 -11.29 -1.87
N VAL A 195 -4.83 -11.34 -1.12
CA VAL A 195 -6.11 -11.90 -1.60
C VAL A 195 -6.58 -11.16 -2.84
N LEU A 196 -6.59 -9.83 -2.81
CA LEU A 196 -7.00 -9.01 -3.96
C LEU A 196 -6.11 -9.28 -5.18
N TYR A 197 -4.80 -9.37 -5.01
CA TYR A 197 -3.86 -9.67 -6.08
C TYR A 197 -4.10 -11.05 -6.70
N LYS A 198 -4.23 -12.10 -5.87
CA LYS A 198 -4.45 -13.48 -6.34
C LYS A 198 -5.77 -13.60 -7.09
N GLN A 199 -6.81 -13.00 -6.55
CA GLN A 199 -8.14 -12.99 -7.17
C GLN A 199 -8.12 -12.26 -8.51
N ALA A 200 -7.37 -11.17 -8.65
CA ALA A 200 -7.24 -10.43 -9.91
C ALA A 200 -6.58 -11.27 -11.01
N ARG A 201 -5.71 -12.21 -10.64
CA ARG A 201 -4.94 -13.05 -11.56
C ARG A 201 -5.57 -14.42 -11.83
N GLY A 202 -6.70 -14.73 -11.18
CA GLY A 202 -7.31 -16.05 -11.25
C GLY A 202 -6.49 -17.14 -10.55
N GLU A 203 -5.70 -16.77 -9.55
CA GLU A 203 -4.84 -17.68 -8.77
C GLU A 203 -5.54 -18.19 -7.49
N GLY A 204 -6.88 -18.23 -7.52
CA GLY A 204 -7.76 -18.70 -6.44
C GLY A 204 -7.67 -20.22 -6.27
#